data_AF-T1BY07-F1
#
_entry.id   AF-T1BY07-F1
#
_cell.length_a   1.000
_cell.length_b   1.000
_cell.length_c   1.000
_cell.angle_alpha   90.00
_cell.angle_beta   90.00
_cell.angle_gamma   90.00
#
_symmetry.space_group_name_H-M   'P 1'
#
loop_
_entity.id
_entity.type
_entity.pdbx_description
1 polymer ?
#
loop_
_entity_poly.entity_id
_entity_poly.type
_entity_poly.pdbx_seq_one_letter_code
_entity_poly.pdbx_strand_id
1 'polypeptide(L)' 'LTTLQTTARERRNLFEQLMQAVKYNSLGQISHALYEVGGEYRRNM' A
#
# COMPACT_ATOMS: atom_id res chain seq x y z
N LEU A 1 5.63 -6.62 2.14
CA LEU A 1 4.50 -6.46 1.19
C LEU A 1 5.01 -6.00 -0.19
N THR A 2 6.02 -6.69 -0.72
CA THR A 2 6.78 -6.28 -1.91
C THR A 2 5.88 -6.17 -3.15
N THR A 3 4.95 -7.11 -3.34
CA THR A 3 4.03 -7.06 -4.49
C THR A 3 3.07 -5.87 -4.44
N LEU A 4 2.51 -5.55 -3.27
CA LEU A 4 1.63 -4.38 -3.10
C LEU A 4 2.39 -3.07 -3.39
N GLN A 5 3.62 -2.99 -2.89
CA GLN A 5 4.52 -1.87 -3.12
C GLN A 5 4.93 -1.72 -4.59
N THR A 6 5.25 -2.81 -5.27
CA THR A 6 5.58 -2.80 -6.70
C THR A 6 4.36 -2.38 -7.53
N THR A 7 3.17 -2.92 -7.27
CA THR A 7 1.93 -2.50 -7.95
C THR A 7 1.66 -1.00 -7.78
N ALA A 8 1.88 -0.45 -6.58
CA ALA A 8 1.77 0.98 -6.34
C ALA A 8 2.80 1.80 -7.14
N ARG A 9 4.08 1.39 -7.13
CA ARG A 9 5.16 2.08 -7.87
C ARG A 9 4.95 2.05 -9.39
N GLU A 10 4.44 0.93 -9.91
CA GLU A 10 4.13 0.74 -11.33
C GLU A 10 2.79 1.38 -11.75
N ARG A 11 2.08 2.06 -10.82
CA ARG A 11 0.76 2.68 -11.04
C ARG A 11 -0.27 1.71 -11.66
N ARG A 12 -0.18 0.42 -11.29
CA ARG A 12 -1.17 -0.60 -11.66
C ARG A 12 -2.38 -0.52 -10.73
N ASN A 13 -3.38 -1.37 -10.97
CA ASN A 13 -4.58 -1.41 -10.14
C ASN A 13 -4.25 -1.81 -8.69
N LEU A 14 -4.18 -0.80 -7.81
CA LEU A 14 -3.82 -1.00 -6.41
C LEU A 14 -4.95 -1.69 -5.62
N PHE A 15 -6.20 -1.42 -5.97
CA PHE A 15 -7.36 -1.99 -5.29
C PHE A 15 -7.43 -3.51 -5.48
N GLU A 16 -7.19 -3.99 -6.69
CA GLU A 16 -7.11 -5.43 -6.97
C GLU A 16 -6.04 -6.12 -6.12
N GLN A 17 -4.86 -5.51 -6.04
CA GLN A 17 -3.78 -6.05 -5.22
C GLN A 17 -4.07 -5.97 -3.71
N LEU A 18 -4.81 -4.94 -3.26
CA LEU A 18 -5.28 -4.82 -1.89
C LEU A 18 -6.21 -5.97 -1.51
N MET A 19 -7.13 -6.38 -2.40
CA MET A 19 -8.02 -7.52 -2.15
C MET A 19 -7.26 -8.84 -1.90
N GLN A 20 -6.05 -8.98 -2.44
CA GLN A 20 -5.17 -10.11 -2.12
C GLN A 20 -4.40 -9.90 -0.83
N ALA A 21 -3.88 -8.70 -0.59
CA ALA A 21 -3.07 -8.39 0.59
C ALA A 21 -3.85 -8.57 1.91
N VAL A 22 -5.13 -8.18 1.95
CA VAL A 22 -5.97 -8.25 3.17
C VAL A 22 -6.23 -9.67 3.67
N LYS A 23 -6.04 -10.70 2.83
CA LYS A 23 -6.26 -12.11 3.21
C LYS A 23 -5.23 -12.62 4.21
N TYR A 24 -4.04 -12.03 4.23
CA TYR A 24 -2.87 -12.56 4.96
C TYR A 24 -2.14 -11.51 5.78
N ASN A 25 -2.52 -10.23 5.69
CA ASN A 25 -1.82 -9.12 6.33
C ASN A 25 -2.81 -8.31 7.17
N SER A 26 -2.34 -7.82 8.31
CA SER A 26 -3.10 -6.90 9.12
C SER A 26 -3.21 -5.53 8.44
N LEU A 27 -4.22 -4.76 8.84
CA LEU A 27 -4.37 -3.37 8.38
C LEU A 27 -3.10 -2.54 8.60
N GLY A 28 -2.45 -2.68 9.77
CA GLY A 28 -1.21 -1.95 10.08
C GLY A 28 -0.05 -2.31 9.15
N GLN A 29 0.11 -3.60 8.82
CA GLN A 29 1.13 -4.05 7.86
C GLN A 29 0.89 -3.44 6.47
N ILE A 30 -0.37 -3.42 6.02
CA ILE A 30 -0.77 -2.84 4.74
C ILE A 30 -0.51 -1.34 4.71
N SER A 31 -0.96 -0.60 5.72
CA SER A 31 -0.76 0.85 5.81
C SER A 31 0.72 1.23 5.81
N HIS A 32 1.55 0.55 6.62
CA HIS A 32 2.99 0.82 6.67
C HIS A 32 3.66 0.58 5.31
N ALA A 33 3.32 -0.52 4.64
CA ALA A 33 3.86 -0.81 3.33
C ALA A 33 3.48 0.22 2.26
N LEU A 34 2.28 0.82 2.35
CA LEU A 34 1.85 1.89 1.45
C LEU A 34 2.53 3.23 1.76
N TYR A 35 2.78 3.55 3.03
CA TYR A 35 3.53 4.76 3.40
C TYR A 35 4.96 4.76 2.85
N GLU A 36 5.63 3.62 2.82
CA GLU A 36 6.98 3.48 2.23
C GLU A 36 7.04 3.81 0.72
N VAL A 37 5.93 3.76 0.00
CA VAL A 37 5.89 3.94 -1.47
C VAL A 37 5.08 5.14 -1.94
N GLY A 38 4.05 5.52 -1.18
CA GLY A 38 3.18 6.67 -1.48
C GLY A 38 3.54 7.93 -0.69
N GLY A 39 4.40 7.80 0.32
CA GLY A 39 4.64 8.84 1.31
C GLY A 39 3.50 8.95 2.32
N GLU A 40 3.77 9.63 3.43
CA GLU A 40 2.76 9.96 4.44
C GLU A 40 2.08 11.28 4.11
N TYR A 41 0.78 11.38 4.39
CA TYR A 41 0.07 12.63 4.29
C TYR A 41 0.69 13.67 5.22
N ARG A 42 1.19 14.76 4.66
CA ARG A 42 1.62 15.94 5.42
C ARG A 42 0.46 16.92 5.50
N ARG A 43 -0.02 17.21 6.70
CA ARG A 43 -1.00 18.27 6.93
C ARG A 43 -0.38 19.61 6.53
N ASN A 44 -1.03 20.34 5.64
CA ASN A 44 -0.76 21.75 5.46
C ASN A 44 -1.36 22.50 6.66
N MET A 45 -0.56 23.36 7.29
CA MET A 45 -1.01 24.33 8.29
C MET A 45 -1.38 25.63 7.59
#